data_AF-A0A3L8PP85-F1
#
_entry.id   AF-A0A3L8PP85-F1
#
_cell.length_a   1.000
_cell.length_b   1.000
_cell.length_c   1.000
_cell.angle_alpha   90.00
_cell.angle_beta   90.00
_cell.angle_gamma   90.00
#
_symmetry.space_group_name_H-M   'P 1'
#
loop_
_entity.id
_entity.type
_entity.pdbx_description
1 polymer ?
#
loop_
_entity_poly.entity_id
_entity_poly.type
_entity_poly.pdbx_seq_one_letter_code
_entity_poly.pdbx_strand_id
1 'polypeptide(L)'
;MYSVHKLLWDIRRDPSVKDRYMRDSGAVLDEYGIEDEFRDHLQQLDFKSMYEKGINPYLLYFCAIQLEVDRAEYYARIRGEK
;
A
#
# COMPACT_ATOMS: atom_id res chain seq x y z
N MET A 1 11.35 -3.57 4.78
CA MET A 1 10.39 -3.14 5.82
C MET A 1 10.33 -1.62 6.00
N TYR A 2 11.43 -0.93 6.35
CA TYR A 2 11.42 0.54 6.53
C TYR A 2 10.90 1.30 5.30
N SER A 3 11.39 0.97 4.10
CA SER A 3 10.96 1.64 2.86
C SER A 3 9.47 1.51 2.58
N VAL A 4 8.88 0.34 2.87
CA VAL A 4 7.44 0.12 2.71
C VAL A 4 6.65 0.98 3.68
N HIS A 5 7.02 1.01 4.96
CA HIS A 5 6.37 1.89 5.94
C HIS A 5 6.49 3.36 5.57
N LYS A 6 7.65 3.77 5.05
CA LYS A 6 7.89 5.13 4.56
C LYS A 6 6.99 5.46 3.38
N LEU A 7 6.90 4.60 2.37
CA LEU A 7 6.01 4.81 1.22
C LEU A 7 4.54 4.92 1.64
N LEU A 8 4.04 4.00 2.48
CA LEU A 8 2.66 4.05 2.97
C LEU A 8 2.36 5.33 3.75
N TRP A 9 3.33 5.81 4.53
CA TRP A 9 3.24 7.09 5.23
C TRP A 9 3.24 8.28 4.27
N ASP A 10 4.10 8.26 3.25
CA ASP A 10 4.21 9.34 2.28
C ASP A 10 2.97 9.41 1.38
N ILE A 11 2.41 8.29 0.92
CA ILE A 11 1.11 8.24 0.22
C ILE A 11 0.00 8.84 1.10
N ARG A 12 0.02 8.54 2.40
CA ARG A 12 -0.94 9.11 3.36
C ARG A 12 -0.80 10.62 3.48
N ARG A 13 0.43 11.13 3.50
CA ARG A 13 0.75 12.52 3.89
C ARG A 13 0.80 13.48 2.70
N ASP A 14 1.27 13.02 1.55
CA ASP A 14 1.58 13.84 0.39
C ASP A 14 0.75 13.37 -0.83
N PRO A 15 -0.27 14.16 -1.25
CA PRO A 15 -1.07 13.84 -2.42
C PRO A 15 -0.26 13.63 -3.69
N SER A 16 0.92 14.28 -3.82
CA SER A 16 1.77 14.10 -5.00
C SER A 16 2.33 12.68 -5.09
N VAL A 17 2.64 12.04 -3.95
CA VAL A 17 3.13 10.66 -3.91
C VAL A 17 2.00 9.71 -4.25
N LYS A 18 0.78 9.95 -3.75
CA LYS A 18 -0.44 9.24 -4.19
C LYS A 18 -0.61 9.32 -5.70
N ASP A 19 -0.60 10.53 -6.26
CA ASP A 19 -0.86 10.74 -7.70
C ASP A 19 0.21 10.07 -8.58
N ARG A 20 1.48 10.09 -8.16
CA ARG A 20 2.55 9.33 -8.84
C ARG A 20 2.30 7.83 -8.72
N TYR A 21 1.97 7.34 -7.53
CA TYR A 21 1.73 5.91 -7.29
C TYR A 21 0.55 5.37 -8.09
N MET A 22 -0.55 6.13 -8.19
CA MET A 22 -1.71 5.75 -9.00
C MET A 22 -1.44 5.78 -10.50
N ARG A 23 -0.51 6.62 -10.95
CA ARG A 23 -0.10 6.71 -12.37
C ARG A 23 0.87 5.59 -12.75
N ASP A 24 1.89 5.37 -11.92
CA ASP A 24 2.93 4.36 -12.12
C ASP A 24 3.50 3.94 -10.77
N SER A 25 2.90 2.91 -10.18
CA SER A 25 3.37 2.35 -8.92
C SER A 25 4.76 1.73 -9.05
N GLY A 26 5.13 1.19 -10.23
CA GLY A 26 6.44 0.59 -10.46
C GLY A 26 7.58 1.59 -10.28
N ALA A 27 7.47 2.75 -10.94
CA ALA A 27 8.48 3.81 -10.84
C ALA A 27 8.61 4.34 -9.40
N VAL A 28 7.49 4.48 -8.67
CA VAL A 28 7.54 4.90 -7.26
C VAL A 28 8.17 3.83 -6.38
N LEU A 29 7.89 2.54 -6.62
CA LEU A 29 8.53 1.46 -5.86
C LEU A 29 10.06 1.43 -6.10
N ASP A 30 10.51 1.71 -7.33
CA ASP A 30 11.93 1.86 -7.65
C ASP A 30 12.59 3.03 -6.90
N GLU A 31 11.93 4.20 -6.82
CA GLU A 31 12.42 5.36 -6.05
C GLU A 31 12.63 5.05 -4.55
N TYR A 32 11.78 4.17 -4.00
CA TYR A 32 11.83 3.77 -2.60
C TYR A 32 12.71 2.53 -2.35
N GLY A 33 13.28 1.93 -3.40
CA GLY A 33 14.06 0.69 -3.31
C GLY A 33 13.23 -0.48 -2.79
N ILE A 34 11.97 -0.58 -3.21
CA ILE A 34 11.07 -1.67 -2.85
C ILE A 34 11.09 -2.72 -3.96
N GLU A 35 11.61 -3.89 -3.61
CA GLU A 35 11.82 -5.02 -4.51
C GLU A 35 11.08 -6.27 -3.99
N ASP A 36 11.21 -7.37 -4.73
CA ASP A 36 10.73 -8.70 -4.39
C ASP A 36 9.23 -8.77 -4.01
N GLU A 37 8.89 -9.61 -3.05
CA GLU A 37 7.52 -9.88 -2.61
C GLU A 37 6.72 -8.64 -2.22
N PHE A 38 7.37 -7.61 -1.66
CA PHE A 38 6.66 -6.39 -1.27
C PHE A 38 6.25 -5.54 -2.47
N ARG A 39 7.03 -5.58 -3.56
CA ARG A 39 6.66 -4.90 -4.81
C ARG A 39 5.36 -5.49 -5.36
N ASP A 40 5.27 -6.81 -5.44
CA ASP A 40 4.06 -7.48 -5.96
C ASP A 40 2.83 -7.16 -5.10
N HIS A 41 2.96 -7.24 -3.76
CA HIS A 41 1.85 -6.93 -2.86
C HIS A 41 1.39 -5.47 -2.95
N LEU A 42 2.33 -4.52 -3.12
CA LEU A 42 2.00 -3.10 -3.27
C LEU A 42 1.32 -2.83 -4.63
N GLN A 43 1.82 -3.41 -5.72
CA GLN A 43 1.21 -3.26 -7.04
C GLN A 43 -0.20 -3.85 -7.11
N GLN A 44 -0.44 -4.97 -6.43
CA GLN A 44 -1.76 -5.63 -6.38
C GLN A 44 -2.68 -5.08 -5.29
N LEU A 45 -2.19 -4.17 -4.44
CA LEU A 45 -2.88 -3.70 -3.24
C LEU A 45 -3.33 -4.86 -2.35
N ASP A 46 -2.47 -5.85 -2.18
CA ASP A 46 -2.68 -7.02 -1.32
C ASP A 46 -2.44 -6.65 0.14
N PHE A 47 -3.38 -5.90 0.71
CA PHE A 47 -3.34 -5.45 2.10
C PHE A 47 -3.31 -6.62 3.09
N LYS A 48 -3.85 -7.78 2.72
CA LYS A 48 -3.87 -8.96 3.57
C LYS A 48 -2.48 -9.56 3.71
N SER A 49 -1.79 -9.84 2.61
CA SER A 49 -0.43 -10.36 2.68
C SER A 49 0.54 -9.35 3.30
N MET A 50 0.35 -8.05 3.05
CA MET A 50 1.12 -7.01 3.76
C MET A 50 0.88 -7.03 5.28
N TYR A 51 -0.36 -7.20 5.72
CA TYR A 51 -0.72 -7.33 7.13
C TYR A 51 -0.10 -8.58 7.77
N GLU A 52 -0.18 -9.73 7.11
CA GLU A 52 0.38 -11.01 7.59
C GLU A 52 1.92 -10.94 7.71
N LYS A 53 2.58 -10.12 6.88
CA LYS A 53 4.02 -9.84 6.95
C LYS A 53 4.43 -8.83 8.04
N GLY A 54 3.48 -8.38 8.86
CA GLY A 54 3.74 -7.51 10.00
C GLY A 54 3.82 -6.02 9.66
N ILE A 55 3.35 -5.60 8.47
CA ILE A 55 3.21 -4.17 8.17
C ILE A 55 2.16 -3.56 9.11
N ASN A 56 2.44 -2.34 9.59
CA ASN A 56 1.56 -1.66 10.54
C ASN A 56 0.13 -1.49 9.96
N PRO A 57 -0.92 -2.05 10.62
CA PRO A 57 -2.30 -1.98 10.13
C PRO A 57 -2.83 -0.54 9.97
N TYR A 58 -2.32 0.39 10.78
CA TYR A 58 -2.64 1.81 10.64
C TYR A 58 -2.17 2.36 9.29
N LEU A 59 -0.93 2.04 8.89
CA LEU A 59 -0.39 2.51 7.61
C LEU A 59 -1.14 1.91 6.43
N LEU A 60 -1.50 0.62 6.50
CA LEU A 60 -2.30 -0.04 5.47
C LEU A 60 -3.67 0.60 5.30
N TYR A 61 -4.41 0.77 6.40
CA TYR A 61 -5.76 1.32 6.36
C TYR A 61 -5.81 2.73 5.78
N PHE A 62 -4.92 3.61 6.23
CA PHE A 62 -4.93 5.00 5.78
C PHE A 62 -4.33 5.18 4.38
N CYS A 63 -3.38 4.33 3.98
CA CYS A 63 -2.94 4.26 2.59
C CYS A 63 -4.10 3.81 1.68
N ALA A 64 -4.85 2.77 2.06
CA ALA A 64 -6.01 2.30 1.31
C ALA A 64 -7.06 3.40 1.09
N ILE A 65 -7.37 4.19 2.12
CA ILE A 65 -8.26 5.35 2.00
C ILE A 65 -7.73 6.37 0.97
N GLN A 66 -6.43 6.69 1.01
CA GLN A 66 -5.86 7.66 0.06
C GLN A 66 -5.86 7.12 -1.36
N LEU A 67 -5.65 5.82 -1.53
CA LEU A 67 -5.73 5.13 -2.82
C LEU A 67 -7.18 4.83 -3.26
N GLU A 68 -8.16 5.46 -2.60
CA GLU A 68 -9.59 5.40 -2.95
C GLU A 68 -10.19 3.99 -2.92
N VAL A 69 -9.60 3.11 -2.09
CA VAL A 69 -10.17 1.81 -1.79
C VAL A 69 -11.32 2.02 -0.81
N ASP A 70 -12.52 1.56 -1.19
CA ASP A 70 -13.68 1.63 -0.31
C ASP A 70 -13.42 0.90 1.02
N ARG A 71 -13.98 1.42 2.10
CA ARG A 71 -13.75 0.87 3.44
C ARG A 71 -14.29 -0.55 3.59
N ALA A 72 -15.48 -0.84 3.05
CA ALA A 72 -16.05 -2.18 3.12
C ALA A 72 -15.21 -3.16 2.31
N GLU A 73 -14.76 -2.73 1.12
CA GLU A 73 -13.84 -3.48 0.26
C GLU A 73 -12.50 -3.78 0.95
N TYR A 74 -11.88 -2.79 1.59
CA TYR A 74 -10.65 -2.98 2.35
C TYR A 74 -10.80 -4.08 3.40
N TYR A 75 -11.88 -4.02 4.19
CA TYR A 75 -12.10 -5.02 5.24
C TYR A 75 -12.48 -6.41 4.69
N ALA A 76 -13.20 -6.49 3.56
CA ALA A 76 -13.46 -7.75 2.88
C ALA A 76 -12.15 -8.42 2.45
N ARG A 77 -11.24 -7.65 1.82
CA ARG A 77 -9.89 -8.13 1.43
C ARG A 77 -9.06 -8.60 2.62
N ILE A 78 -9.06 -7.83 3.71
CA ILE A 78 -8.35 -8.21 4.95
C ILE A 78 -8.91 -9.53 5.54
N ARG A 79 -10.23 -9.74 5.51
CA ARG A 79 -10.87 -10.98 5.95
C ARG A 79 -10.72 -12.15 4.97
N GLY A 80 -10.28 -11.89 3.74
CA GLY A 80 -10.22 -12.89 2.67
C GLY A 80 -11.59 -13.25 2.11
N GLU A 81 -12.58 -12.38 2.29
CA GLU A 81 -13.90 -12.48 1.66
C GLU A 81 -13.75 -11.95 0.22
N LYS A 82 -13.98 -12.82 -0.77
CA LYS A 82 -13.91 -12.51 -2.21
C LYS A 82 -15.24 -11.97 -2.72
#